data_AF-A0A7L9RRU9-F1
#
_entry.id   AF-A0A7L9RRU9-F1
#
_cell.length_a   1.000
_cell.length_b   1.000
_cell.length_c   1.000
_cell.angle_alpha   90.00
_cell.angle_beta   90.00
_cell.angle_gamma   90.00
#
_symmetry.space_group_name_H-M   'P 1'
#
loop_
_entity.id
_entity.type
_entity.pdbx_description
1 polymer ?
#
loop_
_entity_poly.entity_id
_entity_poly.type
_entity_poly.pdbx_seq_one_letter_code
_entity_poly.pdbx_strand_id
1 'polypeptide(L)'
;MSDKDFIHEVNEDVRTDKLLKLWRQYSRYFYAFVVSVLVLVGGASLLKNYRLNQSMSMANQYEAALELLVNRKYDDGLKALEAIEQDVTSRTVGYAVMAKLQRASFLLAQQKENAKPSEEALKIYWEISSNNDFPTVYRNIGTYLCAFHSLGQNYESIPRDEMLKRLEAMTQKDNASRLIALELLAHYEKIDGKIDEARKSCQVVINDTNNPETAIVDRCRALIATLPEVVAAPEAKPVEPAAPAAESASVSETEDKK
;
A
#
# COMPACT_ATOMS: atom_id res chain seq x y z
N MET A 1 -57.72 16.99 62.09
CA MET A 1 -57.60 16.20 60.85
C MET A 1 -58.28 17.00 59.77
N SER A 2 -57.49 17.45 58.79
CA SER A 2 -57.75 18.61 57.94
C SER A 2 -58.27 18.16 56.56
N ASP A 3 -59.31 18.83 56.04
CA ASP A 3 -59.88 18.60 54.70
C ASP A 3 -58.86 18.72 53.55
N LYS A 4 -57.68 19.28 53.81
CA LYS A 4 -56.58 19.37 52.84
C LYS A 4 -55.90 18.02 52.55
N ASP A 5 -55.89 17.09 53.51
CA ASP A 5 -55.23 15.79 53.34
C ASP A 5 -56.08 14.84 52.48
N PHE A 6 -57.41 14.86 52.66
CA PHE A 6 -58.34 14.03 51.87
C PHE A 6 -58.38 14.42 50.38
N ILE A 7 -58.28 15.71 50.05
CA ILE A 7 -58.26 16.20 48.66
C ILE A 7 -56.91 15.93 47.98
N HIS A 8 -55.82 15.80 48.74
CA HIS A 8 -54.54 15.36 48.21
C HIS A 8 -54.51 13.85 47.95
N GLU A 9 -55.00 13.04 48.88
CA GLU A 9 -55.05 11.58 48.77
C GLU A 9 -55.91 11.12 47.56
N VAL A 10 -57.05 11.79 47.32
CA VAL A 10 -57.92 11.50 46.15
C VAL A 10 -57.32 11.96 44.82
N ASN A 11 -56.55 13.04 44.78
CA ASN A 11 -55.87 13.47 43.54
C ASN A 11 -54.65 12.61 43.22
N GLU A 12 -54.02 12.00 44.22
CA GLU A 12 -52.86 11.12 44.06
C GLU A 12 -53.25 9.81 43.36
N ASP A 13 -54.36 9.19 43.77
CA ASP A 13 -54.90 7.96 43.17
C ASP A 13 -55.36 8.16 41.71
N VAL A 14 -55.95 9.31 41.38
CA VAL A 14 -56.38 9.59 39.99
C VAL A 14 -55.18 9.85 39.07
N ARG A 15 -54.06 10.37 39.60
CA ARG A 15 -52.82 10.57 38.85
C ARG A 15 -52.11 9.26 38.55
N THR A 16 -52.02 8.38 39.55
CA THR A 16 -51.44 7.04 39.41
C THR A 16 -52.28 6.17 38.47
N ASP A 17 -53.61 6.24 38.51
CA ASP A 17 -54.49 5.50 37.60
C ASP A 17 -54.34 5.93 36.13
N LYS A 18 -54.18 7.24 35.87
CA LYS A 18 -53.93 7.75 34.50
C LYS A 18 -52.56 7.30 33.97
N LEU A 19 -51.53 7.31 34.81
CA LEU A 19 -50.20 6.80 34.48
C LEU A 19 -50.22 5.28 34.25
N LEU A 20 -50.96 4.52 35.06
CA LEU A 20 -51.16 3.07 34.90
C LEU A 20 -51.92 2.73 33.62
N LYS A 21 -52.90 3.54 33.22
CA LYS A 21 -53.66 3.34 31.98
C LYS A 21 -52.80 3.59 30.75
N LEU A 22 -51.99 4.65 30.76
CA LEU A 22 -51.00 4.93 29.70
C LEU A 22 -49.92 3.83 29.67
N TRP A 23 -49.42 3.40 30.82
CA TRP A 23 -48.47 2.30 30.90
C TRP A 23 -49.05 0.98 30.37
N ARG A 24 -50.30 0.62 30.71
CA ARG A 24 -50.96 -0.56 30.14
C ARG A 24 -51.12 -0.48 28.63
N GLN A 25 -51.39 0.70 28.08
CA GLN A 25 -51.54 0.90 26.63
C GLN A 25 -50.19 0.88 25.90
N TYR A 26 -49.14 1.47 26.47
CA TYR A 26 -47.83 1.61 25.83
C TYR A 26 -46.83 0.49 26.19
N SER A 27 -47.08 -0.28 27.26
CA SER A 27 -46.21 -1.37 27.69
C SER A 27 -45.99 -2.40 26.58
N ARG A 28 -47.02 -2.69 25.77
CA ARG A 28 -46.89 -3.59 24.62
C ARG A 28 -45.86 -3.10 23.60
N TYR A 29 -45.81 -1.80 23.30
CA TYR A 29 -44.83 -1.22 22.38
C TYR A 29 -43.43 -1.20 23.00
N PHE A 30 -43.34 -0.94 24.31
CA PHE A 30 -42.07 -1.03 25.04
C PHE A 30 -41.50 -2.46 25.01
N TYR A 31 -42.33 -3.47 25.30
CA TYR A 31 -41.92 -4.88 25.19
C TYR A 31 -41.53 -5.26 23.76
N ALA A 32 -42.27 -4.82 22.75
CA ALA A 32 -41.93 -5.06 21.34
C ALA A 32 -40.57 -4.43 20.97
N PHE A 33 -40.30 -3.21 21.43
CA PHE A 33 -39.02 -2.54 21.24
C PHE A 33 -37.87 -3.31 21.90
N VAL A 34 -38.02 -3.70 23.16
CA VAL A 34 -36.99 -4.47 23.90
C VAL A 34 -36.72 -5.81 23.20
N VAL A 35 -37.75 -6.54 22.79
CA VAL A 35 -37.59 -7.81 22.06
C VAL A 35 -36.89 -7.58 20.71
N SER A 36 -37.24 -6.52 19.98
CA SER A 36 -36.57 -6.19 18.72
C SER A 36 -35.08 -5.91 18.91
N VAL A 37 -34.70 -5.19 19.97
CA VAL A 37 -33.30 -4.92 20.29
C VAL A 37 -32.57 -6.23 20.66
N LEU A 38 -33.20 -7.10 21.46
CA LEU A 38 -32.61 -8.39 21.84
C LEU A 38 -32.41 -9.31 20.62
N VAL A 39 -33.35 -9.34 19.67
CA VAL A 39 -33.20 -10.09 18.42
C VAL A 39 -32.07 -9.51 17.55
N LEU A 40 -31.97 -8.18 17.44
CA LEU A 40 -30.89 -7.53 16.70
C LEU A 40 -29.51 -7.82 17.30
N VAL A 41 -29.37 -7.69 18.63
CA VAL A 41 -28.12 -7.94 19.34
C VAL A 41 -27.78 -9.44 19.33
N GLY A 42 -28.76 -10.31 19.54
CA GLY A 42 -28.58 -11.77 19.47
C GLY A 42 -28.17 -12.25 18.08
N GLY A 43 -28.83 -11.72 17.04
CA GLY A 43 -28.48 -11.97 15.64
C GLY A 43 -27.07 -11.46 15.28
N ALA A 44 -26.69 -10.27 15.76
CA ALA A 44 -25.35 -9.73 15.55
C ALA A 44 -24.26 -10.57 16.24
N SER A 45 -24.53 -11.09 17.44
CA SER A 45 -23.61 -11.97 18.16
C SER A 45 -23.40 -13.31 17.45
N LEU A 46 -24.48 -13.93 16.93
CA LEU A 46 -24.38 -15.17 16.15
C LEU A 46 -23.60 -14.97 14.86
N LEU A 47 -23.84 -13.87 14.13
CA LEU A 47 -23.07 -13.53 12.95
C LEU A 47 -21.59 -13.27 13.29
N LYS A 48 -21.30 -12.62 14.42
CA LYS A 48 -19.93 -12.39 14.89
C LYS A 48 -19.21 -13.70 15.22
N ASN A 49 -19.88 -14.63 15.91
CA ASN A 49 -19.28 -15.91 16.28
C ASN A 49 -19.04 -16.81 15.05
N TYR A 50 -19.98 -16.82 14.11
CA TYR A 50 -19.81 -17.51 12.83
C TYR A 50 -18.63 -16.93 12.02
N ARG A 51 -18.50 -15.59 11.96
CA ARG A 51 -17.36 -14.90 11.33
C ARG A 51 -16.03 -15.29 11.99
N LEU A 52 -15.98 -15.28 13.32
CA LEU A 52 -14.78 -15.64 14.08
C LEU A 52 -14.35 -17.09 13.84
N ASN A 53 -15.30 -18.04 13.83
CA ASN A 53 -14.99 -19.45 13.60
C ASN A 53 -14.39 -19.69 12.21
N GLN A 54 -14.89 -19.00 11.17
CA GLN A 54 -14.34 -19.13 9.82
C GLN A 54 -12.92 -18.56 9.73
N SER A 55 -12.67 -17.38 10.31
CA SER A 55 -11.31 -16.81 10.35
C SER A 55 -10.33 -17.67 11.18
N MET A 56 -10.77 -18.25 12.31
CA MET A 56 -9.95 -19.17 13.09
C MET A 56 -9.60 -20.43 12.31
N SER A 57 -10.56 -21.00 11.56
CA SER A 57 -10.29 -22.16 10.72
C SER A 57 -9.22 -21.86 9.66
N MET A 58 -9.30 -20.71 9.00
CA MET A 58 -8.28 -20.29 8.02
C MET A 58 -6.92 -20.01 8.67
N ALA A 59 -6.91 -19.41 9.86
CA ALA A 59 -5.68 -19.20 10.62
C ALA A 59 -4.99 -20.53 10.95
N ASN A 60 -5.74 -21.52 11.46
CA ASN A 60 -5.20 -22.84 11.80
C ASN A 60 -4.68 -23.58 10.55
N GLN A 61 -5.40 -23.49 9.43
CA GLN A 61 -4.95 -24.10 8.16
C GLN A 61 -3.67 -23.43 7.66
N TYR A 62 -3.60 -22.10 7.73
CA TYR A 62 -2.42 -21.34 7.34
C TYR A 62 -1.21 -21.66 8.23
N GLU A 63 -1.40 -21.72 9.55
CA GLU A 63 -0.35 -22.11 10.50
C GLU A 63 0.16 -23.53 10.23
N ALA A 64 -0.75 -24.49 10.02
CA ALA A 64 -0.37 -25.86 9.68
C ALA A 64 0.42 -25.92 8.35
N ALA A 65 0.04 -25.12 7.35
CA ALA A 65 0.77 -25.04 6.09
C ALA A 65 2.20 -24.49 6.29
N LEU A 66 2.35 -23.45 7.12
CA LEU A 66 3.67 -22.91 7.48
C LEU A 66 4.52 -23.92 8.26
N GLU A 67 3.92 -24.65 9.18
CA GLU A 67 4.62 -25.69 9.97
C GLU A 67 5.17 -26.79 9.05
N LEU A 68 4.43 -27.19 8.00
CA LEU A 68 4.92 -28.12 6.99
C LEU A 68 6.17 -27.58 6.27
N LEU A 69 6.17 -26.30 5.89
CA LEU A 69 7.33 -25.66 5.26
C LEU A 69 8.54 -25.60 6.20
N VAL A 70 8.34 -25.24 7.47
CA VAL A 70 9.40 -25.21 8.50
C VAL A 70 9.99 -26.61 8.72
N ASN A 71 9.15 -27.63 8.73
CA ASN A 71 9.54 -29.03 8.86
C ASN A 71 10.09 -29.65 7.55
N ARG A 72 10.39 -28.81 6.54
CA ARG A 72 10.94 -29.21 5.24
C ARG A 72 10.05 -30.14 4.41
N LYS A 73 8.75 -30.20 4.72
CA LYS A 73 7.72 -30.90 3.93
C LYS A 73 7.16 -29.93 2.89
N TYR A 74 8.02 -29.52 1.95
CA TYR A 74 7.75 -28.41 1.06
C TYR A 74 6.56 -28.66 0.13
N ASP A 75 6.45 -29.84 -0.47
CA ASP A 75 5.35 -30.17 -1.38
C ASP A 75 3.99 -30.15 -0.67
N ASP A 76 3.93 -30.69 0.56
CA ASP A 76 2.70 -30.71 1.34
C ASP A 76 2.31 -29.31 1.83
N GLY A 77 3.30 -28.52 2.29
CA GLY A 77 3.08 -27.13 2.71
C GLY A 77 2.62 -26.24 1.55
N LEU A 78 3.21 -26.40 0.36
CA LEU A 78 2.79 -25.69 -0.84
C LEU A 78 1.36 -26.05 -1.26
N LYS A 79 1.01 -27.33 -1.28
CA LYS A 79 -0.37 -27.78 -1.56
C LYS A 79 -1.37 -27.23 -0.55
N ALA A 80 -0.99 -27.18 0.73
CA ALA A 80 -1.84 -26.62 1.77
C ALA A 80 -2.05 -25.10 1.57
N LEU A 81 -1.01 -24.36 1.19
CA LEU A 81 -1.15 -22.95 0.82
C LEU A 81 -2.07 -22.79 -0.40
N GLU A 82 -1.88 -23.58 -1.46
CA GLU A 82 -2.71 -23.53 -2.67
C GLU A 82 -4.20 -23.79 -2.39
N ALA A 83 -4.51 -24.69 -1.45
CA ALA A 83 -5.89 -24.91 -1.00
C ALA A 83 -6.50 -23.66 -0.35
N ILE A 84 -5.71 -22.90 0.43
CA ILE A 84 -6.14 -21.64 1.04
C ILE A 84 -6.33 -20.55 -0.02
N GLU A 85 -5.50 -20.54 -1.07
CA GLU A 85 -5.63 -19.58 -2.18
C GLU A 85 -6.98 -19.68 -2.91
N GLN A 86 -7.57 -20.87 -2.95
CA GLN A 86 -8.82 -21.13 -3.67
C GLN A 86 -10.07 -20.67 -2.90
N ASP A 87 -9.99 -20.55 -1.57
CA ASP A 87 -11.10 -20.07 -0.74
C ASP A 87 -11.12 -18.54 -0.71
N VAL A 88 -11.48 -17.92 -1.83
CA VAL A 88 -11.62 -16.46 -1.97
C VAL A 88 -13.06 -16.04 -1.74
N THR A 89 -13.37 -15.65 -0.51
CA THR A 89 -14.59 -14.93 -0.16
C THR A 89 -14.25 -13.54 0.36
N SER A 90 -15.24 -12.65 0.46
CA SER A 90 -15.03 -11.33 1.09
C SER A 90 -14.48 -11.39 2.52
N ARG A 91 -14.55 -12.56 3.17
CA ARG A 91 -14.08 -12.80 4.55
C ARG A 91 -12.70 -13.45 4.62
N THR A 92 -12.30 -14.18 3.58
CA THR A 92 -11.08 -14.99 3.54
C THR A 92 -10.03 -14.43 2.57
N VAL A 93 -10.37 -13.38 1.80
CA VAL A 93 -9.47 -12.75 0.81
C VAL A 93 -8.09 -12.42 1.38
N GLY A 94 -8.01 -11.96 2.62
CA GLY A 94 -6.73 -11.67 3.28
C GLY A 94 -5.85 -12.92 3.43
N TYR A 95 -6.43 -14.05 3.83
CA TYR A 95 -5.71 -15.32 3.95
C TYR A 95 -5.31 -15.88 2.58
N ALA A 96 -6.19 -15.79 1.58
CA ALA A 96 -5.87 -16.21 0.22
C ALA A 96 -4.69 -15.40 -0.37
N VAL A 97 -4.68 -14.08 -0.17
CA VAL A 97 -3.55 -13.23 -0.57
C VAL A 97 -2.28 -13.60 0.19
N MET A 98 -2.36 -13.79 1.52
CA MET A 98 -1.17 -14.16 2.31
C MET A 98 -0.62 -15.53 1.90
N ALA A 99 -1.47 -16.50 1.60
CA ALA A 99 -1.05 -17.80 1.08
C ALA A 99 -0.31 -17.66 -0.27
N LYS A 100 -0.85 -16.87 -1.20
CA LYS A 100 -0.17 -16.53 -2.47
C LYS A 100 1.19 -15.88 -2.22
N LEU A 101 1.25 -14.87 -1.35
CA LEU A 101 2.48 -14.17 -1.02
C LEU A 101 3.53 -15.11 -0.43
N GLN A 102 3.11 -16.00 0.48
CA GLN A 102 4.00 -16.98 1.11
C GLN A 102 4.51 -18.03 0.13
N ARG A 103 3.66 -18.49 -0.79
CA ARG A 103 4.09 -19.42 -1.84
C ARG A 103 5.11 -18.77 -2.77
N ALA A 104 4.86 -17.54 -3.21
CA ALA A 104 5.81 -16.79 -4.02
C ALA A 104 7.15 -16.55 -3.30
N SER A 105 7.11 -16.16 -2.01
CA SER A 105 8.32 -15.94 -1.22
C SER A 105 9.13 -17.24 -1.04
N PHE A 106 8.45 -18.36 -0.83
CA PHE A 106 9.08 -19.68 -0.73
C PHE A 106 9.74 -20.09 -2.04
N LEU A 107 9.09 -19.89 -3.18
CA LEU A 107 9.65 -20.18 -4.50
C LEU A 107 10.90 -19.33 -4.81
N LEU A 108 10.94 -18.08 -4.34
CA LEU A 108 12.13 -17.23 -4.44
C LEU A 108 13.26 -17.71 -3.52
N ALA A 109 12.92 -18.12 -2.29
CA ALA A 109 13.89 -18.58 -1.30
C ALA A 109 14.57 -19.91 -1.67
N GLN A 110 13.92 -20.76 -2.46
CA GLN A 110 14.53 -22.02 -2.95
C GLN A 110 15.61 -21.81 -4.01
N GLN A 111 15.77 -20.59 -4.53
CA GLN A 111 16.75 -20.34 -5.57
C GLN A 111 18.17 -20.28 -5.00
N LYS A 112 19.13 -20.73 -5.81
CA LYS A 112 20.55 -20.59 -5.48
C LYS A 112 20.91 -19.11 -5.38
N GLU A 113 21.85 -18.81 -4.51
CA GLU A 113 22.44 -17.48 -4.42
C GLU A 113 22.94 -17.04 -5.82
N ASN A 114 22.53 -15.84 -6.25
CA ASN A 114 22.78 -15.25 -7.58
C ASN A 114 22.03 -15.88 -8.77
N ALA A 115 21.07 -16.78 -8.56
CA ALA A 115 20.19 -17.23 -9.63
C ALA A 115 19.19 -16.13 -10.03
N LYS A 116 18.75 -16.14 -11.30
CA LYS A 116 17.68 -15.26 -11.76
C LYS A 116 16.40 -15.53 -10.93
N PRO A 117 15.71 -14.49 -10.42
CA PRO A 117 14.46 -14.63 -9.66
C PRO A 117 13.45 -15.55 -10.37
N SER A 118 12.77 -16.40 -9.60
CA SER A 118 11.83 -17.39 -10.11
C SER A 118 10.67 -16.71 -10.85
N GLU A 119 10.57 -16.94 -12.16
CA GLU A 119 9.48 -16.37 -12.96
C GLU A 119 8.10 -16.84 -12.48
N GLU A 120 8.00 -18.07 -11.99
CA GLU A 120 6.78 -18.60 -11.38
C GLU A 120 6.39 -17.80 -10.14
N ALA A 121 7.35 -17.49 -9.26
CA ALA A 121 7.07 -16.68 -8.08
C ALA A 121 6.62 -15.26 -8.44
N LEU A 122 7.27 -14.65 -9.44
CA LEU A 122 6.91 -13.32 -9.89
C LEU A 122 5.52 -13.29 -10.54
N LYS A 123 5.14 -14.34 -11.28
CA LYS A 123 3.77 -14.49 -11.81
C LYS A 123 2.72 -14.45 -10.71
N ILE A 124 2.97 -15.09 -9.56
CA ILE A 124 2.05 -15.05 -8.43
C ILE A 124 1.88 -13.61 -7.90
N TYR A 125 2.96 -12.85 -7.75
CA TYR A 125 2.86 -11.43 -7.37
C TYR A 125 2.11 -10.60 -8.43
N TRP A 126 2.36 -10.88 -9.71
CA TRP A 126 1.67 -10.23 -10.82
C TRP A 126 0.17 -10.53 -10.83
N GLU A 127 -0.24 -11.77 -10.54
CA GLU A 127 -1.64 -12.17 -10.38
C GLU A 127 -2.32 -11.38 -9.25
N ILE A 128 -1.67 -11.27 -8.08
CA ILE A 128 -2.18 -10.48 -6.95
C ILE A 128 -2.40 -9.02 -7.39
N SER A 129 -1.43 -8.45 -8.10
CA SER A 129 -1.52 -7.06 -8.56
C SER A 129 -2.63 -6.82 -9.60
N SER A 130 -2.94 -7.83 -10.41
CA SER A 130 -3.90 -7.75 -11.52
C SER A 130 -5.33 -8.14 -11.13
N ASN A 131 -5.52 -8.76 -9.96
CA ASN A 131 -6.81 -9.25 -9.54
C ASN A 131 -7.65 -8.12 -8.90
N ASN A 132 -8.65 -7.63 -9.65
CA ASN A 132 -9.55 -6.56 -9.21
C ASN A 132 -10.46 -6.96 -8.03
N ASP A 133 -10.60 -8.25 -7.73
CA ASP A 133 -11.35 -8.73 -6.56
C ASP A 133 -10.59 -8.49 -5.25
N PHE A 134 -9.28 -8.25 -5.34
CA PHE A 134 -8.45 -7.94 -4.18
C PHE A 134 -8.49 -6.45 -3.84
N PRO A 135 -8.63 -6.08 -2.55
CA PRO A 135 -8.44 -4.71 -2.09
C PRO A 135 -7.16 -4.05 -2.62
N THR A 136 -7.22 -2.76 -2.90
CA THR A 136 -6.10 -2.00 -3.50
C THR A 136 -4.79 -2.14 -2.73
N VAL A 137 -4.83 -2.23 -1.39
CA VAL A 137 -3.64 -2.43 -0.57
C VAL A 137 -2.90 -3.73 -0.92
N TYR A 138 -3.61 -4.82 -1.19
CA TYR A 138 -3.00 -6.09 -1.58
C TYR A 138 -2.46 -6.04 -3.01
N ARG A 139 -3.19 -5.40 -3.93
CA ARG A 139 -2.71 -5.21 -5.30
C ARG A 139 -1.42 -4.39 -5.34
N ASN A 140 -1.35 -3.32 -4.56
CA ASN A 140 -0.15 -2.50 -4.41
C ASN A 140 1.05 -3.31 -3.86
N ILE A 141 0.82 -4.16 -2.87
CA ILE A 141 1.85 -5.08 -2.35
C ILE A 141 2.31 -6.04 -3.46
N GLY A 142 1.39 -6.62 -4.24
CA GLY A 142 1.72 -7.46 -5.38
C GLY A 142 2.55 -6.72 -6.43
N THR A 143 2.17 -5.49 -6.81
CA THR A 143 2.93 -4.65 -7.74
C THR A 143 4.33 -4.40 -7.20
N TYR A 144 4.45 -3.98 -5.94
CA TYR A 144 5.73 -3.67 -5.30
C TYR A 144 6.64 -4.90 -5.25
N LEU A 145 6.16 -6.05 -4.77
CA LEU A 145 6.98 -7.26 -4.65
C LEU A 145 7.38 -7.81 -6.02
N CYS A 146 6.47 -7.78 -6.99
CA CYS A 146 6.77 -8.13 -8.37
C CYS A 146 7.91 -7.25 -8.90
N ALA A 147 7.76 -5.93 -8.80
CA ALA A 147 8.73 -4.96 -9.25
C ALA A 147 10.07 -5.05 -8.50
N PHE A 148 10.04 -5.28 -7.19
CA PHE A 148 11.24 -5.39 -6.37
C PHE A 148 12.06 -6.63 -6.74
N HIS A 149 11.40 -7.77 -6.88
CA HIS A 149 12.08 -9.02 -7.23
C HIS A 149 12.42 -9.14 -8.72
N SER A 150 11.79 -8.36 -9.61
CA SER A 150 12.16 -8.29 -11.03
C SER A 150 13.21 -7.22 -11.34
N LEU A 151 13.78 -6.55 -10.33
CA LEU A 151 14.64 -5.39 -10.52
C LEU A 151 15.84 -5.72 -11.43
N GLY A 152 15.98 -4.97 -12.52
CA GLY A 152 17.06 -5.15 -13.51
C GLY A 152 16.92 -6.41 -14.39
N GLN A 153 15.77 -7.09 -14.36
CA GLN A 153 15.50 -8.29 -15.14
C GLN A 153 14.20 -8.14 -15.93
N ASN A 154 14.17 -8.72 -17.14
CA ASN A 154 12.96 -8.81 -17.95
C ASN A 154 12.43 -10.25 -17.97
N TYR A 155 11.11 -10.36 -17.93
CA TYR A 155 10.36 -11.62 -17.97
C TYR A 155 9.26 -11.49 -19.00
N GLU A 156 9.06 -12.51 -19.82
CA GLU A 156 8.05 -12.50 -20.87
C GLU A 156 6.62 -12.42 -20.28
N SER A 157 6.42 -13.08 -19.14
CA SER A 157 5.13 -13.10 -18.46
C SER A 157 4.78 -11.83 -17.69
N ILE A 158 5.71 -10.89 -17.55
CA ILE A 158 5.53 -9.67 -16.74
C ILE A 158 5.94 -8.48 -17.61
N PRO A 159 4.98 -7.80 -18.26
CA PRO A 159 5.27 -6.64 -19.08
C PRO A 159 5.86 -5.52 -18.23
N ARG A 160 7.17 -5.25 -18.38
CA ARG A 160 7.90 -4.24 -17.61
C ARG A 160 7.21 -2.88 -17.64
N ASP A 161 6.79 -2.43 -18.83
CA ASP A 161 6.15 -1.13 -19.01
C ASP A 161 4.81 -1.03 -18.26
N GLU A 162 4.06 -2.12 -18.19
CA GLU A 162 2.80 -2.16 -17.45
C GLU A 162 3.06 -2.15 -15.94
N MET A 163 4.05 -2.92 -15.48
CA MET A 163 4.47 -2.93 -14.08
C MET A 163 4.96 -1.54 -13.62
N LEU A 164 5.76 -0.85 -14.44
CA LEU A 164 6.20 0.51 -14.16
C LEU A 164 5.04 1.51 -14.13
N LYS A 165 4.10 1.43 -15.08
CA LYS A 165 2.88 2.27 -15.05
C LYS A 165 2.06 2.06 -13.78
N ARG A 166 1.93 0.81 -13.31
CA ARG A 166 1.24 0.51 -12.05
C ARG A 166 2.01 1.08 -10.85
N LEU A 167 3.33 0.99 -10.85
CA LEU A 167 4.18 1.57 -9.81
C LEU A 167 4.10 3.10 -9.80
N GLU A 168 4.14 3.75 -10.96
CA GLU A 168 3.93 5.20 -11.12
C GLU A 168 2.56 5.63 -10.59
N ALA A 169 1.49 4.88 -10.89
CA ALA A 169 0.16 5.14 -10.35
C ALA A 169 0.10 5.02 -8.81
N MET A 170 1.03 4.28 -8.19
CA MET A 170 1.13 4.22 -6.73
C MET A 170 1.76 5.48 -6.12
N THR A 171 2.46 6.31 -6.90
CA THR A 171 3.13 7.54 -6.42
C THR A 171 2.19 8.74 -6.18
N GLN A 172 0.89 8.57 -6.46
CA GLN A 172 -0.13 9.61 -6.27
C GLN A 172 -0.22 10.03 -4.80
N LYS A 173 -0.46 11.32 -4.55
CA LYS A 173 -0.35 11.94 -3.22
C LYS A 173 -1.15 11.23 -2.11
N ASP A 174 -2.33 10.72 -2.45
CA ASP A 174 -3.26 10.11 -1.49
C ASP A 174 -3.08 8.58 -1.36
N ASN A 175 -2.11 7.99 -2.05
CA ASN A 175 -1.87 6.55 -1.99
C ASN A 175 -0.99 6.21 -0.77
N ALA A 176 -1.45 5.28 0.07
CA ALA A 176 -0.69 4.80 1.23
C ALA A 176 0.68 4.20 0.85
N SER A 177 0.83 3.69 -0.38
CA SER A 177 2.08 3.10 -0.88
C SER A 177 2.95 4.08 -1.66
N ARG A 178 2.67 5.39 -1.62
CA ARG A 178 3.37 6.41 -2.41
C ARG A 178 4.88 6.42 -2.20
N LEU A 179 5.32 6.43 -0.95
CA LEU A 179 6.74 6.63 -0.63
C LEU A 179 7.58 5.41 -1.01
N ILE A 180 7.07 4.21 -0.72
CA ILE A 180 7.74 2.97 -1.10
C ILE A 180 7.74 2.77 -2.63
N ALA A 181 6.71 3.26 -3.32
CA ALA A 181 6.68 3.26 -4.78
C ALA A 181 7.71 4.22 -5.38
N LEU A 182 7.83 5.44 -4.84
CA LEU A 182 8.84 6.44 -5.27
C LEU A 182 10.26 5.92 -5.06
N GLU A 183 10.54 5.30 -3.91
CA GLU A 183 11.84 4.67 -3.65
C GLU A 183 12.15 3.61 -4.72
N LEU A 184 11.21 2.69 -4.97
CA LEU A 184 11.44 1.63 -5.93
C LEU A 184 11.56 2.16 -7.36
N LEU A 185 10.78 3.17 -7.72
CA LEU A 185 10.88 3.85 -9.01
C LEU A 185 12.27 4.47 -9.19
N ALA A 186 12.83 5.09 -8.15
CA ALA A 186 14.19 5.63 -8.18
C ALA A 186 15.25 4.55 -8.46
N HIS A 187 15.06 3.32 -7.95
CA HIS A 187 15.94 2.20 -8.29
C HIS A 187 15.84 1.82 -9.77
N TYR A 188 14.64 1.82 -10.35
CA TYR A 188 14.43 1.58 -11.78
C TYR A 188 15.04 2.70 -12.64
N GLU A 189 14.82 3.97 -12.28
CA GLU A 189 15.39 5.14 -12.93
C GLU A 189 16.92 5.08 -12.92
N LYS A 190 17.53 4.67 -11.80
CA LYS A 190 18.99 4.46 -11.72
C LYS A 190 19.47 3.39 -12.70
N ILE A 191 18.78 2.25 -12.79
CA ILE A 191 19.13 1.15 -13.70
C ILE A 191 19.00 1.59 -15.17
N ASP A 192 17.99 2.41 -15.47
CA ASP A 192 17.75 2.97 -16.80
C ASP A 192 18.69 4.13 -17.16
N GLY A 193 19.62 4.48 -16.26
CA GLY A 193 20.58 5.58 -16.46
C GLY A 193 20.00 6.98 -16.25
N LYS A 194 18.76 7.09 -15.78
CA LYS A 194 18.05 8.36 -15.53
C LYS A 194 18.39 8.91 -14.15
N ILE A 195 19.67 9.25 -13.95
CA ILE A 195 20.23 9.61 -12.65
C ILE A 195 19.53 10.82 -12.01
N ASP A 196 19.19 11.84 -12.82
CA ASP A 196 18.50 13.03 -12.33
C ASP A 196 17.08 12.74 -11.87
N GLU A 197 16.37 11.82 -12.55
CA GLU A 197 15.04 11.38 -12.16
C GLU A 197 15.12 10.59 -10.85
N ALA A 198 16.03 9.62 -10.75
CA ALA A 198 16.27 8.85 -9.53
C ALA A 198 16.54 9.77 -8.31
N ARG A 199 17.35 10.81 -8.51
CA ARG A 199 17.65 11.79 -7.45
C ARG A 199 16.41 12.59 -7.06
N LYS A 200 15.62 13.05 -8.02
CA LYS A 200 14.37 13.80 -7.77
C LYS A 200 13.36 12.94 -7.00
N SER A 201 13.14 11.70 -7.43
CA SER A 201 12.23 10.74 -6.78
C SER A 201 12.60 10.53 -5.31
N CYS A 202 13.87 10.26 -5.00
CA CYS A 202 14.37 10.15 -3.63
C CYS A 202 14.25 11.45 -2.83
N GLN A 203 14.48 12.62 -3.45
CA GLN A 203 14.38 13.90 -2.76
C GLN A 203 12.93 14.21 -2.35
N VAL A 204 11.94 13.79 -3.15
CA VAL A 204 10.52 13.89 -2.76
C VAL A 204 10.26 13.09 -1.49
N VAL A 205 10.82 11.87 -1.36
CA VAL A 205 10.68 11.04 -0.16
C VAL A 205 11.36 11.68 1.05
N ILE A 206 12.59 12.19 0.88
CA ILE A 206 13.37 12.81 1.97
C ILE A 206 12.70 14.08 2.50
N ASN A 207 12.07 14.85 1.62
CA ASN A 207 11.41 16.11 1.97
C ASN A 207 9.98 15.93 2.50
N ASP A 208 9.44 14.71 2.51
CA ASP A 208 8.09 14.45 3.01
C ASP A 208 8.07 14.48 4.55
N THR A 209 7.64 15.61 5.11
CA THR A 209 7.60 15.86 6.56
C THR A 209 6.42 15.19 7.26
N ASN A 210 5.47 14.61 6.52
CA ASN A 210 4.29 13.95 7.09
C ASN A 210 4.53 12.45 7.35
N ASN A 211 5.76 11.98 7.22
CA ASN A 211 6.09 10.56 7.24
C ASN A 211 6.70 10.10 8.58
N PRO A 212 6.10 9.10 9.26
CA PRO A 212 6.71 8.45 10.42
C PRO A 212 7.80 7.41 10.06
N GLU A 213 7.94 7.02 8.78
CA GLU A 213 8.81 5.91 8.34
C GLU A 213 10.23 6.37 7.99
N THR A 214 11.12 6.39 8.99
CA THR A 214 12.53 6.78 8.83
C THR A 214 13.32 5.85 7.90
N ALA A 215 12.98 4.57 7.84
CA ALA A 215 13.71 3.58 7.05
C ALA A 215 13.70 3.86 5.54
N ILE A 216 12.56 4.31 4.97
CA ILE A 216 12.47 4.64 3.53
C ILE A 216 13.36 5.84 3.21
N VAL A 217 13.32 6.85 4.09
CA VAL A 217 14.14 8.07 3.94
C VAL A 217 15.63 7.73 3.97
N ASP A 218 16.05 6.87 4.88
CA ASP A 218 17.45 6.46 5.00
C ASP A 218 17.92 5.66 3.77
N ARG A 219 17.08 4.78 3.22
CA ARG A 219 17.38 4.07 1.97
C ARG A 219 17.45 5.02 0.76
N CYS A 220 16.58 6.02 0.68
CA CYS A 220 16.65 7.05 -0.36
C CYS A 220 17.95 7.88 -0.28
N ARG A 221 18.37 8.26 0.95
CA ARG A 221 19.65 8.94 1.16
C ARG A 221 20.83 8.07 0.74
N ALA A 222 20.81 6.79 1.11
CA ALA A 222 21.82 5.83 0.69
C ALA A 222 21.85 5.68 -0.84
N LEU A 223 20.68 5.59 -1.49
CA LEU A 223 20.60 5.51 -2.95
C LEU A 223 21.23 6.75 -3.60
N ILE A 224 20.86 7.96 -3.17
CA ILE A 224 21.43 9.22 -3.67
C ILE A 224 22.96 9.24 -3.52
N ALA A 225 23.50 8.76 -2.39
CA ALA A 225 24.95 8.70 -2.16
C ALA A 225 25.68 7.76 -3.13
N THR A 226 24.98 6.78 -3.71
CA THR A 226 25.54 5.89 -4.75
C THR A 226 25.38 6.42 -6.18
N LEU A 227 24.62 7.50 -6.38
CA LEU A 227 24.44 8.10 -7.70
C LEU A 227 25.65 8.97 -8.04
N PRO A 228 26.11 8.99 -9.30
CA PRO A 228 27.16 9.91 -9.71
C PRO A 228 26.73 11.36 -9.42
N GLU A 229 27.70 12.21 -9.08
CA GLU A 229 27.43 13.64 -8.95
C GLU A 229 26.83 14.15 -10.25
N VAL A 230 25.82 15.01 -10.13
CA VAL A 230 25.31 15.74 -11.29
C VAL A 230 26.42 16.70 -11.67
N VAL A 231 27.30 16.25 -12.56
CA VAL A 231 28.24 17.16 -13.22
C VAL A 231 27.33 18.07 -14.03
N ALA A 232 27.07 19.26 -13.50
CA ALA A 232 26.50 20.32 -14.30
C ALA A 232 27.32 20.37 -15.57
N ALA A 233 26.68 20.13 -16.73
CA ALA A 233 27.31 20.38 -18.01
C ALA A 233 28.01 21.74 -17.88
N PRO A 234 29.32 21.84 -18.19
CA PRO A 234 30.06 23.07 -17.95
C PRO A 234 29.24 24.19 -18.56
N GLU A 235 28.82 25.14 -17.73
CA GLU A 235 28.15 26.35 -18.21
C GLU A 235 28.98 26.83 -19.39
N ALA A 236 28.39 26.80 -20.57
CA ALA A 236 29.02 27.35 -21.75
C ALA A 236 29.34 28.79 -21.37
N LYS A 237 30.64 29.06 -21.12
CA LYS A 237 31.12 30.40 -20.82
C LYS A 237 30.45 31.33 -21.83
N PRO A 238 29.84 32.44 -21.41
CA PRO A 238 29.30 33.42 -22.34
C PRO A 238 30.36 33.66 -23.39
N VAL A 239 30.05 33.36 -24.65
CA VAL A 239 30.89 33.76 -25.78
C VAL A 239 30.86 35.27 -25.74
N GLU A 240 31.90 35.84 -25.14
CA GLU A 240 32.20 37.25 -25.20
C GLU A 240 32.16 37.64 -26.69
N PRO A 241 31.32 38.62 -27.09
CA PRO A 241 31.26 39.00 -28.48
C PRO A 241 32.66 39.45 -28.90
N ALA A 242 33.21 38.79 -29.92
CA ALA A 242 34.47 39.17 -30.52
C ALA A 242 34.41 40.66 -30.89
N ALA A 243 35.22 41.47 -30.20
CA ALA A 243 35.49 42.84 -30.61
C ALA A 243 36.06 42.81 -32.04
N PRO A 244 35.61 43.68 -32.95
CA PRO A 244 36.17 43.74 -34.28
C PRO A 244 37.64 44.15 -34.18
N ALA A 245 38.51 43.34 -34.78
CA ALA A 245 39.93 43.60 -34.89
C ALA A 245 40.14 44.96 -35.57
N ALA A 246 40.84 45.86 -34.88
CA ALA A 246 41.39 47.06 -35.47
C ALA A 246 42.41 46.65 -36.53
N GLU A 247 42.08 46.93 -37.78
CA GLU A 247 42.96 46.85 -38.93
C GLU A 247 44.11 47.84 -38.73
N SER A 248 45.29 47.29 -38.48
CA SER A 248 46.55 47.99 -38.43
C SER A 248 46.87 48.61 -39.79
N ALA A 249 46.76 49.94 -39.88
CA ALA A 249 47.25 50.71 -41.01
C ALA A 249 48.77 50.56 -41.13
N SER A 250 49.19 50.07 -42.30
CA SER A 250 50.57 49.91 -42.73
C SER A 250 51.30 51.25 -42.87
N VAL A 251 52.55 51.23 -42.41
CA VAL A 251 53.61 52.24 -42.54
C VAL A 251 53.75 52.76 -43.97
N SER A 252 53.68 54.09 -44.13
CA SER A 252 54.13 54.81 -45.32
C SER A 252 55.57 55.29 -45.11
N GLU A 253 56.52 54.63 -45.77
CA GLU A 253 57.88 55.12 -45.95
C GLU A 253 58.07 55.39 -47.46
N THR A 254 57.90 56.65 -47.84
CA THR A 254 58.32 57.18 -49.14
C THR A 254 59.54 58.04 -48.91
N GLU A 255 60.72 57.48 -49.17
CA GLU A 255 61.88 58.26 -49.56
C GLU A 255 61.90 58.43 -51.08
N ASP A 256 62.39 59.61 -51.47
CA ASP A 256 63.08 59.94 -52.72
C ASP A 256 62.31 60.63 -53.86
N LYS A 257 62.24 61.98 -53.82
CA LYS A 257 62.89 62.82 -54.86
C LYS A 257 62.81 64.34 -54.58
N LYS A 258 64.02 64.92 -54.47
CA LYS A 258 64.46 66.27 -54.86
C LYS A 258 64.22 67.45 -53.91
#